data_AF-A0A074VDE3-F1
#
_entry.id   AF-A0A074VDE3-F1
#
_cell.length_a   1.000
_cell.length_b   1.000
_cell.length_c   1.000
_cell.angle_alpha   90.00
_cell.angle_beta   90.00
_cell.angle_gamma   90.00
#
_symmetry.space_group_name_H-M   'P 1'
#
loop_
_entity.id
_entity.type
_entity.pdbx_description
1 polymer ?
#
loop_
_entity_poly.entity_id
_entity_poly.type
_entity_poly.pdbx_seq_one_letter_code
_entity_poly.pdbx_strand_id
1 'polypeptide(L)'
;QWNKEAGAYSANHGTGNAQRITNVAAGNVAPDSSDAINGSQFFQLSGSASTGLNNLSTSLSTVTNNQLNSLSTIISNSLSTVNQNVSSLSTGLNTVTEKVTALQANALQWDKVTGSYNAERDSKAQKITQVAAGSIAGDSTDAVNGAQMYSLSTGTANSVNKLTENLNKTNLDLGTLSTATKTDLNNLTTSLNSTSDELTKLSSSTSGSIQSISTSLDTLTTSTANSLQALDKGLKDTSSSVSTLQANPLQWTAGKGVYDASRDGSAKVLSGVAAGAVSAESTEAVNGGQLHSLSTVTVAGLNSVSTGLSSLSQSTTTGLNNLSASLSSANQNLTTLQQNALQWNSTLTAYDAG
;
A
#
# COMPACT_ATOMS: atom_id res chain seq x y z
N GLN A 1 -40.73 41.07 183.36
CA GLN A 1 -41.95 41.16 184.19
C GLN A 1 -43.19 40.96 183.32
N TRP A 2 -44.29 40.42 183.87
CA TRP A 2 -45.56 40.36 183.14
C TRP A 2 -46.00 41.79 182.80
N ASN A 3 -46.20 42.08 181.50
CA ASN A 3 -46.75 43.36 181.06
C ASN A 3 -48.24 43.15 180.78
N LYS A 4 -49.09 43.72 181.63
CA LYS A 4 -50.56 43.57 181.52
C LYS A 4 -51.14 44.21 180.26
N GLU A 5 -50.57 45.32 179.79
CA GLU A 5 -51.05 46.02 178.60
C GLU A 5 -50.73 45.23 177.31
N ALA A 6 -49.55 44.61 177.25
CA ALA A 6 -49.13 43.79 176.11
C ALA A 6 -49.64 42.34 176.15
N GLY A 7 -50.27 41.91 177.26
CA GLY A 7 -50.76 40.54 177.45
C GLY A 7 -49.67 39.46 177.41
N ALA A 8 -48.41 39.82 177.68
CA ALA A 8 -47.25 38.94 177.54
C ALA A 8 -46.16 39.23 178.56
N TYR A 9 -45.27 38.26 178.79
CA TYR A 9 -44.04 38.48 179.54
C TYR A 9 -43.10 39.42 178.77
N SER A 10 -42.71 40.54 179.39
CA SER A 10 -41.82 41.53 178.79
C SER A 10 -40.41 41.48 179.40
N ALA A 11 -39.41 41.40 178.53
CA ALA A 11 -37.99 41.48 178.88
C ALA A 11 -37.48 42.93 179.06
N ASN A 12 -38.28 43.94 178.72
CA ASN A 12 -37.87 45.35 178.66
C ASN A 12 -37.35 45.91 180.01
N HIS A 13 -37.82 45.37 181.14
CA HIS A 13 -37.42 45.80 182.49
C HIS A 13 -37.62 47.31 182.77
N GLY A 14 -38.64 47.92 182.13
CA GLY A 14 -39.03 49.33 182.34
C GLY A 14 -38.18 50.36 181.61
N THR A 15 -37.30 49.94 180.70
CA THR A 15 -36.32 50.80 180.00
C THR A 15 -36.77 51.31 178.62
N GLY A 16 -37.91 50.86 178.11
CA GLY A 16 -38.36 51.11 176.74
C GLY A 16 -37.67 50.27 175.66
N ASN A 17 -36.55 49.59 175.97
CA ASN A 17 -35.73 48.88 174.98
C ASN A 17 -35.79 47.36 175.11
N ALA A 18 -35.58 46.64 174.01
CA ALA A 18 -35.44 45.19 174.03
C ALA A 18 -34.17 44.78 174.81
N GLN A 19 -34.30 43.80 175.70
CA GLN A 19 -33.21 43.31 176.55
C GLN A 19 -32.86 41.86 176.17
N ARG A 20 -31.61 41.46 176.45
CA ARG A 20 -31.15 40.08 176.25
C ARG A 20 -31.72 39.15 177.31
N ILE A 21 -32.29 38.03 176.89
CA ILE A 21 -32.58 36.89 177.76
C ILE A 21 -31.48 35.85 177.52
N THR A 22 -30.72 35.53 178.56
CA THR A 22 -29.61 34.56 178.49
C THR A 22 -29.92 33.34 179.36
N ASN A 23 -29.12 32.28 179.24
CA ASN A 23 -29.31 30.99 179.92
C ASN A 23 -30.64 30.29 179.58
N VAL A 24 -31.14 30.52 178.36
CA VAL A 24 -32.32 29.84 177.80
C VAL A 24 -31.89 28.45 177.33
N ALA A 25 -32.44 27.40 177.94
CA ALA A 25 -32.25 26.03 177.47
C ALA A 25 -32.75 25.87 176.02
N ALA A 26 -32.23 24.90 175.27
CA ALA A 26 -32.74 24.65 173.92
C ALA A 26 -34.22 24.24 174.00
N GLY A 27 -35.10 25.00 173.36
CA GLY A 27 -36.53 24.70 173.33
C GLY A 27 -36.82 23.45 172.50
N ASN A 28 -37.91 22.75 172.77
CA ASN A 28 -38.33 21.65 171.91
C ASN A 28 -38.73 22.18 170.52
N VAL A 29 -38.16 21.64 169.43
CA VAL A 29 -38.50 22.05 168.05
C VAL A 29 -39.55 21.10 167.50
N ALA A 30 -40.83 21.43 167.72
CA ALA A 30 -41.99 20.67 167.26
C ALA A 30 -43.14 21.62 166.86
N PRO A 31 -44.09 21.21 165.99
CA PRO A 31 -45.14 22.08 165.46
C PRO A 31 -45.94 22.87 166.51
N ASP A 32 -46.20 22.30 167.68
CA ASP A 32 -47.01 22.92 168.75
C ASP A 32 -46.18 23.35 169.97
N SER A 33 -44.86 23.47 169.85
CA SER A 33 -44.00 23.90 170.96
C SER A 33 -44.25 25.35 171.33
N SER A 34 -44.38 25.61 172.63
CA SER A 34 -44.43 26.97 173.20
C SER A 34 -43.11 27.38 173.86
N ASP A 35 -42.07 26.56 173.73
CA ASP A 35 -40.75 26.86 174.27
C ASP A 35 -40.09 28.01 173.48
N ALA A 36 -39.41 28.91 174.18
CA ALA A 36 -38.55 29.88 173.53
C ALA A 36 -37.33 29.16 172.91
N ILE A 37 -37.01 29.46 171.66
CA ILE A 37 -35.76 29.01 171.03
C ILE A 37 -34.60 29.93 171.43
N ASN A 38 -33.41 29.36 171.56
CA ASN A 38 -32.21 30.13 171.85
C ASN A 38 -31.36 30.37 170.57
N GLY A 39 -30.30 31.17 170.72
CA GLY A 39 -29.43 31.52 169.60
C GLY A 39 -28.73 30.33 168.94
N SER A 40 -28.45 29.23 169.65
CA SER A 40 -27.77 28.08 169.06
C SER A 40 -28.69 27.29 168.12
N GLN A 41 -29.99 27.22 168.41
CA GLN A 41 -30.99 26.57 167.54
C GLN A 41 -31.23 27.38 166.26
N PHE A 42 -31.35 28.71 166.38
CA PHE A 42 -31.48 29.58 165.20
C PHE A 42 -30.20 29.57 164.34
N PHE A 43 -29.01 29.54 164.97
CA PHE A 43 -27.75 29.43 164.26
C PHE A 43 -27.63 28.10 163.48
N GLN A 44 -28.08 26.98 164.05
CA GLN A 44 -28.13 25.69 163.35
C GLN A 44 -29.06 25.72 162.12
N LEU A 45 -30.25 26.31 162.25
CA LEU A 45 -31.17 26.49 161.12
C LEU A 45 -30.54 27.37 160.03
N SER A 46 -29.97 28.52 160.40
CA SER A 46 -29.30 29.44 159.49
C SER A 46 -28.13 28.77 158.76
N GLY A 47 -27.32 27.99 159.49
CA GLY A 47 -26.25 27.18 158.92
C GLY A 47 -26.78 26.17 157.89
N SER A 48 -27.84 25.43 158.23
CA SER A 48 -28.46 24.45 157.32
C SER A 48 -29.05 25.09 156.07
N ALA A 49 -29.73 26.24 156.21
CA ALA A 49 -30.27 27.01 155.09
C ALA A 49 -29.17 27.54 154.17
N SER A 50 -28.08 28.08 154.75
CA SER A 50 -26.91 28.53 153.99
C SER A 50 -26.25 27.37 153.24
N THR A 51 -26.04 26.22 153.88
CA THR A 51 -25.54 25.01 153.23
C THR A 51 -26.46 24.55 152.09
N GLY A 52 -27.78 24.55 152.29
CA GLY A 52 -28.75 24.21 151.26
C GLY A 52 -28.69 25.14 150.04
N LEU A 53 -28.64 26.46 150.26
CA LEU A 53 -28.51 27.45 149.19
C LEU A 53 -27.17 27.32 148.45
N ASN A 54 -26.07 27.09 149.16
CA ASN A 54 -24.77 26.85 148.55
C ASN A 54 -24.79 25.57 147.69
N ASN A 55 -25.35 24.47 148.20
CA ASN A 55 -25.49 23.23 147.44
C ASN A 55 -26.37 23.39 146.21
N LEU A 56 -27.46 24.16 146.30
CA LEU A 56 -28.32 24.48 145.17
C LEU A 56 -27.58 25.30 144.12
N SER A 57 -26.83 26.32 144.54
CA SER A 57 -25.99 27.14 143.66
C SER A 57 -24.93 26.31 142.94
N THR A 58 -24.25 25.43 143.67
CA THR A 58 -23.29 24.48 143.09
C THR A 58 -23.97 23.53 142.10
N SER A 59 -25.10 22.94 142.47
CA SER A 59 -25.84 22.02 141.60
C SER A 59 -26.31 22.69 140.31
N LEU A 60 -26.87 23.90 140.42
CA LEU A 60 -27.29 24.71 139.28
C LEU A 60 -26.11 25.07 138.37
N SER A 61 -24.98 25.46 138.96
CA SER A 61 -23.75 25.76 138.22
C SER A 61 -23.23 24.52 137.50
N THR A 62 -23.21 23.36 138.15
CA THR A 62 -22.79 22.09 137.54
C THR A 62 -23.69 21.69 136.38
N VAL A 63 -25.02 21.74 136.55
CA VAL A 63 -25.97 21.42 135.47
C VAL A 63 -25.81 22.38 134.30
N THR A 64 -25.73 23.68 134.56
CA THR A 64 -25.55 24.71 133.52
C THR A 64 -24.25 24.51 132.75
N ASN A 65 -23.13 24.31 133.46
CA ASN A 65 -21.84 24.05 132.83
C ASN A 65 -21.84 22.77 132.01
N ASN A 66 -22.43 21.68 132.52
CA ASN A 66 -22.52 20.41 131.80
C ASN A 66 -23.36 20.52 130.52
N GLN A 67 -24.51 21.22 130.57
CA GLN A 67 -25.36 21.46 129.41
C GLN A 67 -24.67 22.36 128.39
N LEU A 68 -24.04 23.45 128.83
CA LEU A 68 -23.31 24.36 127.94
C LEU A 68 -22.12 23.67 127.26
N ASN A 69 -21.36 22.86 128.01
CA ASN A 69 -20.26 22.07 127.47
C ASN A 69 -20.77 21.04 126.45
N SER A 70 -21.85 20.33 126.76
CA SER A 70 -22.45 19.35 125.85
C SER A 70 -22.93 20.02 124.55
N LEU A 71 -23.61 21.16 124.66
CA LEU A 71 -24.06 21.93 123.51
C LEU A 71 -22.88 22.45 122.68
N SER A 72 -21.83 22.95 123.33
CA SER A 72 -20.59 23.37 122.67
C SER A 72 -19.93 22.24 121.89
N THR A 73 -19.85 21.04 122.47
CA THR A 73 -19.33 19.84 121.79
C THR A 73 -20.21 19.45 120.61
N ILE A 74 -21.54 19.43 120.76
CA ILE A 74 -22.48 19.09 119.67
C ILE A 74 -22.33 20.07 118.51
N ILE A 75 -22.30 21.38 118.79
CA ILE A 75 -22.14 22.43 117.78
C ILE A 75 -20.79 22.27 117.07
N SER A 76 -19.70 22.06 117.82
CA SER A 76 -18.36 21.89 117.26
C SER A 76 -18.29 20.68 116.32
N ASN A 77 -18.84 19.54 116.73
CA ASN A 77 -18.88 18.32 115.92
C ASN A 77 -19.75 18.49 114.67
N SER A 78 -20.91 19.15 114.81
CA SER A 78 -21.83 19.40 113.69
C SER A 78 -21.20 20.34 112.67
N LEU A 79 -20.58 21.44 113.11
CA LEU A 79 -19.88 22.38 112.24
C LEU A 79 -18.67 21.73 111.54
N SER A 80 -17.92 20.89 112.27
CA SER A 80 -16.84 20.09 111.68
C SER A 80 -17.36 19.19 110.56
N THR A 81 -18.45 18.46 110.80
CA THR A 81 -19.08 17.58 109.80
C THR A 81 -19.54 18.37 108.57
N VAL A 82 -20.19 19.53 108.77
CA VAL A 82 -20.59 20.43 107.68
C VAL A 82 -19.38 20.90 106.87
N ASN A 83 -18.30 21.33 107.53
CA ASN A 83 -17.08 21.76 106.85
C ASN A 83 -16.43 20.65 106.04
N GLN A 84 -16.44 19.41 106.55
CA GLN A 84 -15.97 18.24 105.81
C GLN A 84 -16.84 17.98 104.57
N ASN A 85 -18.17 18.01 104.72
CA ASN A 85 -19.10 17.81 103.61
C ASN A 85 -18.93 18.89 102.51
N VAL A 86 -18.78 20.16 102.91
CA VAL A 86 -18.53 21.28 101.98
C VAL A 86 -17.19 21.09 101.26
N SER A 87 -16.16 20.66 101.97
CA SER A 87 -14.84 20.39 101.38
C SER A 87 -14.90 19.23 100.38
N SER A 88 -15.60 18.14 100.72
CA SER A 88 -15.81 17.00 99.81
C SER A 88 -16.61 17.40 98.56
N LEU A 89 -17.65 18.22 98.71
CA LEU A 89 -18.45 18.73 97.59
C LEU A 89 -17.60 19.61 96.66
N SER A 90 -16.79 20.50 97.23
CA SER A 90 -15.86 21.36 96.48
C SER A 90 -14.89 20.53 95.64
N THR A 91 -14.25 19.52 96.24
CA THR A 91 -13.37 18.59 95.53
C THR A 91 -14.11 17.83 94.43
N GLY A 92 -15.31 17.32 94.72
CA GLY A 92 -16.13 16.62 93.72
C GLY A 92 -16.51 17.49 92.53
N LEU A 93 -16.87 18.75 92.78
CA LEU A 93 -17.20 19.73 91.73
C LEU A 93 -15.98 20.06 90.87
N ASN A 94 -14.79 20.21 91.47
CA ASN A 94 -13.55 20.41 90.72
C ASN A 94 -13.26 19.21 89.81
N THR A 95 -13.39 17.98 90.30
CA THR A 95 -13.21 16.77 89.48
C THR A 95 -14.21 16.72 88.32
N VAL A 96 -15.47 17.09 88.53
CA VAL A 96 -16.46 17.17 87.45
C VAL A 96 -16.07 18.23 86.42
N THR A 97 -15.64 19.41 86.87
CA THR A 97 -15.21 20.51 86.00
C THR A 97 -14.05 20.11 85.11
N GLU A 98 -13.05 19.43 85.67
CA GLU A 98 -11.91 18.88 84.92
C GLU A 98 -12.36 17.86 83.87
N LYS A 99 -13.24 16.93 84.23
CA LYS A 99 -13.79 15.94 83.28
C LYS A 99 -14.60 16.56 82.16
N VAL A 100 -15.42 17.57 82.45
CA VAL A 100 -16.19 18.31 81.44
C VAL A 100 -15.26 19.06 80.49
N THR A 101 -14.22 19.70 81.02
CA THR A 101 -13.19 20.38 80.21
C THR A 101 -12.47 19.39 79.29
N ALA A 102 -12.11 18.22 79.82
CA ALA A 102 -11.48 17.16 79.03
C ALA A 102 -12.41 16.60 77.94
N LEU A 103 -13.71 16.46 78.21
CA LEU A 103 -14.70 16.07 77.20
C LEU A 103 -14.84 17.13 76.10
N GLN A 104 -14.91 18.40 76.46
CA GLN A 104 -14.95 19.50 75.50
C GLN A 104 -13.67 19.54 74.64
N ALA A 105 -12.49 19.31 75.21
CA ALA A 105 -11.26 19.27 74.42
C ALA A 105 -11.20 18.08 73.44
N ASN A 106 -11.74 16.91 73.83
CA ASN A 106 -11.52 15.66 73.10
C ASN A 106 -12.68 15.23 72.19
N ALA A 107 -13.91 15.66 72.44
CA ALA A 107 -15.07 15.25 71.66
C ALA A 107 -15.10 15.88 70.25
N LEU A 108 -15.61 15.15 69.26
CA LEU A 108 -15.94 15.70 67.95
C LEU A 108 -17.19 16.58 68.11
N GLN A 109 -17.03 17.90 68.08
CA GLN A 109 -18.10 18.84 68.43
C GLN A 109 -18.75 19.45 67.20
N TRP A 110 -20.04 19.76 67.32
CA TRP A 110 -20.74 20.55 66.32
C TRP A 110 -20.28 22.00 66.40
N ASP A 111 -19.73 22.49 65.30
CA ASP A 111 -19.37 23.89 65.11
C ASP A 111 -20.52 24.60 64.40
N LYS A 112 -21.18 25.50 65.14
CA LYS A 112 -22.32 26.28 64.63
C LYS A 112 -21.92 27.32 63.58
N VAL A 113 -20.66 27.76 63.57
CA VAL A 113 -20.17 28.76 62.62
C VAL A 113 -19.99 28.11 61.25
N THR A 114 -19.38 26.93 61.21
CA THR A 114 -19.18 26.18 59.96
C THR A 114 -20.36 25.30 59.58
N GLY A 115 -21.28 25.04 60.50
CA GLY A 115 -22.43 24.15 60.27
C GLY A 115 -22.01 22.70 60.07
N SER A 116 -20.96 22.25 60.76
CA SER A 116 -20.39 20.92 60.59
C SER A 116 -19.79 20.37 61.89
N TYR A 117 -19.50 19.07 61.94
CA TYR A 117 -18.70 18.53 63.03
C TYR A 117 -17.21 18.85 62.80
N ASN A 118 -16.56 19.47 63.79
CA ASN A 118 -15.19 19.91 63.69
C ASN A 118 -14.20 18.82 64.19
N ALA A 119 -13.40 18.31 63.25
CA ALA A 119 -12.35 17.32 63.51
C ALA A 119 -10.98 17.96 63.80
N GLU A 120 -10.87 19.28 63.92
CA GLU A 120 -9.61 19.96 64.21
C GLU A 120 -9.22 19.84 65.68
N ARG A 121 -7.91 19.70 65.93
CA ARG A 121 -7.26 19.85 67.23
C ARG A 121 -6.02 20.70 67.04
N ASP A 122 -5.83 21.69 67.90
CA ASP A 122 -4.74 22.68 67.80
C ASP A 122 -4.62 23.31 66.39
N SER A 123 -5.77 23.70 65.83
CA SER A 123 -5.90 24.28 64.48
C SER A 123 -5.36 23.40 63.35
N LYS A 124 -5.37 22.08 63.54
CA LYS A 124 -5.00 21.09 62.51
C LYS A 124 -6.10 20.06 62.34
N ALA A 125 -6.48 19.80 61.09
CA ALA A 125 -7.38 18.71 60.76
C ALA A 125 -6.81 17.36 61.23
N GLN A 126 -7.62 16.58 61.93
CA GLN A 126 -7.24 15.26 62.43
C GLN A 126 -7.87 14.14 61.61
N LYS A 127 -7.28 12.95 61.69
CA LYS A 127 -7.86 11.74 61.11
C LYS A 127 -9.03 11.25 61.97
N ILE A 128 -10.10 10.82 61.32
CA ILE A 128 -11.14 9.99 61.94
C ILE A 128 -10.85 8.55 61.52
N THR A 129 -10.40 7.72 62.47
CA THR A 129 -10.05 6.31 62.23
C THR A 129 -11.11 5.38 62.82
N GLN A 130 -10.99 4.08 62.57
CA GLN A 130 -11.97 3.05 62.96
C GLN A 130 -13.37 3.29 62.37
N VAL A 131 -13.42 3.95 61.21
CA VAL A 131 -14.64 4.12 60.42
C VAL A 131 -14.90 2.83 59.64
N ALA A 132 -16.01 2.17 59.95
CA ALA A 132 -16.48 1.01 59.18
C ALA A 132 -16.69 1.39 57.71
N ALA A 133 -16.63 0.41 56.79
CA ALA A 133 -16.88 0.68 55.38
C ALA A 133 -18.33 1.13 55.20
N GLY A 134 -18.53 2.34 54.67
CA GLY A 134 -19.85 2.89 54.41
C GLY A 134 -20.52 2.23 53.21
N SER A 135 -21.84 2.30 53.12
CA SER A 135 -22.55 1.86 51.92
C SER A 135 -22.18 2.72 50.70
N ILE A 136 -21.92 2.10 49.55
CA ILE A 136 -21.69 2.79 48.27
C ILE A 136 -22.97 2.70 47.42
N ALA A 137 -23.93 3.58 47.72
CA ALA A 137 -25.22 3.71 47.04
C ALA A 137 -25.52 5.19 46.77
N GLY A 138 -26.41 5.48 45.81
CA GLY A 138 -26.67 6.84 45.34
C GLY A 138 -27.28 7.79 46.38
N ASP A 139 -27.90 7.25 47.42
CA ASP A 139 -28.55 7.94 48.53
C ASP A 139 -27.85 7.70 49.89
N SER A 140 -26.65 7.08 49.89
CA SER A 140 -25.90 6.80 51.10
C SER A 140 -25.39 8.08 51.77
N THR A 141 -25.54 8.15 53.10
CA THR A 141 -24.97 9.20 53.95
C THR A 141 -23.79 8.70 54.80
N ASP A 142 -23.30 7.50 54.53
CA ASP A 142 -22.21 6.90 55.28
C ASP A 142 -20.86 7.53 54.90
N ALA A 143 -19.96 7.69 55.87
CA ALA A 143 -18.58 8.04 55.59
C ALA A 143 -17.87 6.88 54.87
N VAL A 144 -17.10 7.20 53.83
CA VAL A 144 -16.24 6.22 53.15
C VAL A 144 -14.88 6.17 53.82
N ASN A 145 -14.35 4.96 54.00
CA ASN A 145 -13.04 4.78 54.63
C ASN A 145 -11.92 4.60 53.58
N GLY A 146 -10.67 4.58 54.06
CA GLY A 146 -9.50 4.47 53.20
C GLY A 146 -9.44 3.17 52.38
N ALA A 147 -9.99 2.05 52.87
CA ALA A 147 -9.97 0.78 52.16
C ALA A 147 -10.87 0.81 50.91
N GLN A 148 -12.00 1.51 51.00
CA GLN A 148 -12.92 1.69 49.86
C GLN A 148 -12.29 2.56 48.78
N MET A 149 -11.68 3.69 49.16
CA MET A 149 -10.97 4.56 48.23
C MET A 149 -9.76 3.87 47.59
N TYR A 150 -9.02 3.04 48.36
CA TYR A 150 -7.92 2.24 47.85
C TYR A 150 -8.40 1.20 46.83
N SER A 151 -9.52 0.51 47.10
CA SER A 151 -10.10 -0.46 46.17
C SER A 151 -10.52 0.20 44.84
N LEU A 152 -11.13 1.39 44.90
CA LEU A 152 -11.46 2.17 43.70
C LEU A 152 -10.19 2.59 42.93
N SER A 153 -9.19 3.12 43.65
CA SER A 153 -7.92 3.57 43.05
C SER A 153 -7.18 2.44 42.35
N THR A 154 -7.04 1.29 43.01
CA THR A 154 -6.38 0.10 42.43
C THR A 154 -7.15 -0.49 41.26
N GLY A 155 -8.49 -0.60 41.36
CA GLY A 155 -9.34 -1.03 40.25
C GLY A 155 -9.23 -0.11 39.02
N THR A 156 -9.16 1.21 39.26
CA THR A 156 -8.95 2.22 38.21
C THR A 156 -7.57 2.07 37.57
N ALA A 157 -6.50 1.96 38.37
CA ALA A 157 -5.15 1.79 37.86
C ALA A 157 -4.99 0.50 37.01
N ASN A 158 -5.58 -0.61 37.47
CA ASN A 158 -5.59 -1.86 36.71
C ASN A 158 -6.31 -1.73 35.37
N SER A 159 -7.42 -1.00 35.34
CA SER A 159 -8.18 -0.76 34.10
C SER A 159 -7.38 0.08 33.11
N VAL A 160 -6.70 1.12 33.59
CA VAL A 160 -5.80 1.96 32.78
C VAL A 160 -4.63 1.14 32.22
N ASN A 161 -3.99 0.31 33.03
CA ASN A 161 -2.89 -0.55 32.58
C ASN A 161 -3.32 -1.53 31.48
N LYS A 162 -4.47 -2.19 31.64
CA LYS A 162 -5.05 -3.07 30.60
C LYS A 162 -5.35 -2.31 29.31
N LEU A 163 -5.84 -1.08 29.41
CA LEU A 163 -6.07 -0.23 28.25
C LEU A 163 -4.76 0.08 27.52
N THR A 164 -3.69 0.41 28.25
CA THR A 164 -2.35 0.63 27.67
C THR A 164 -1.81 -0.63 26.97
N GLU A 165 -1.95 -1.81 27.58
CA GLU A 165 -1.58 -3.08 26.96
C GLU A 165 -2.33 -3.33 25.65
N ASN A 166 -3.65 -3.14 25.64
CA ASN A 166 -4.49 -3.29 24.45
C ASN A 166 -4.11 -2.30 23.35
N LEU A 167 -3.82 -1.04 23.70
CA LEU A 167 -3.37 -0.03 22.74
C LEU A 167 -2.01 -0.40 22.14
N ASN A 168 -1.07 -0.87 22.96
CA ASN A 168 0.24 -1.33 22.48
C ASN A 168 0.10 -2.53 21.53
N LYS A 169 -0.75 -3.50 21.86
CA LYS A 169 -1.04 -4.64 20.99
C LYS A 169 -1.65 -4.21 19.66
N THR A 170 -2.62 -3.29 19.70
CA THR A 170 -3.25 -2.71 18.50
C THR A 170 -2.22 -1.98 17.64
N ASN A 171 -1.32 -1.20 18.25
CA ASN A 171 -0.27 -0.48 17.53
C ASN A 171 0.75 -1.43 16.87
N LEU A 172 1.11 -2.52 17.54
CA LEU A 172 1.96 -3.58 16.97
C LEU A 172 1.26 -4.26 15.79
N ASP A 173 -0.01 -4.64 15.96
CA ASP A 173 -0.80 -5.30 14.90
C ASP A 173 -0.94 -4.38 13.67
N LEU A 174 -1.17 -3.09 13.89
CA LEU A 174 -1.21 -2.09 12.82
C LEU A 174 0.15 -1.96 12.13
N GLY A 175 1.25 -1.98 12.87
CA GLY A 175 2.61 -1.98 12.31
C GLY A 175 2.91 -3.21 11.46
N THR A 176 2.50 -4.39 11.93
CA THR A 176 2.60 -5.65 11.17
C THR A 176 1.76 -5.60 9.89
N LEU A 177 0.50 -5.17 9.98
CA LEU A 177 -0.39 -5.03 8.82
C LEU A 177 0.17 -4.02 7.80
N SER A 178 0.69 -2.89 8.26
CA SER A 178 1.32 -1.87 7.41
C SER A 178 2.54 -2.44 6.68
N THR A 179 3.35 -3.26 7.35
CA THR A 179 4.54 -3.87 6.75
C THR A 179 4.16 -4.93 5.72
N ALA A 180 3.19 -5.79 6.04
CA ALA A 180 2.66 -6.80 5.12
C ALA A 180 2.08 -6.14 3.86
N THR A 181 1.22 -5.14 4.04
CA THR A 181 0.60 -4.39 2.92
C THR A 181 1.66 -3.74 2.03
N LYS A 182 2.71 -3.15 2.60
CA LYS A 182 3.83 -2.56 1.83
C LYS A 182 4.58 -3.62 1.02
N THR A 183 4.85 -4.78 1.61
CA THR A 183 5.50 -5.90 0.93
C THR A 183 4.65 -6.42 -0.24
N ASP A 184 3.35 -6.60 -0.02
CA ASP A 184 2.43 -7.06 -1.06
C ASP A 184 2.33 -6.06 -2.22
N LEU A 185 2.28 -4.75 -1.92
CA LEU A 185 2.29 -3.70 -2.95
C LEU A 185 3.59 -3.69 -3.76
N ASN A 186 4.73 -3.90 -3.10
CA ASN A 186 6.03 -3.99 -3.78
C ASN A 186 6.09 -5.22 -4.70
N ASN A 187 5.64 -6.38 -4.20
CA ASN A 187 5.57 -7.60 -5.00
C ASN A 187 4.66 -7.42 -6.22
N LEU A 188 3.48 -6.81 -6.03
CA LEU A 188 2.57 -6.49 -7.13
C LEU A 188 3.22 -5.55 -8.15
N THR A 189 3.95 -4.53 -7.69
CA THR A 189 4.71 -3.60 -8.56
C THR A 189 5.76 -4.35 -9.37
N THR A 190 6.52 -5.24 -8.74
CA THR A 190 7.51 -6.08 -9.43
C THR A 190 6.85 -6.97 -10.49
N SER A 191 5.76 -7.67 -10.15
CA SER A 191 5.02 -8.51 -11.09
C SER A 191 4.45 -7.72 -12.27
N LEU A 192 3.94 -6.51 -12.02
CA LEU A 192 3.42 -5.64 -13.07
C LEU A 192 4.53 -5.18 -14.01
N ASN A 193 5.70 -4.79 -13.47
CA ASN A 193 6.86 -4.43 -14.28
C ASN A 193 7.34 -5.61 -15.13
N SER A 194 7.45 -6.82 -14.57
CA SER A 194 7.81 -8.01 -15.34
C SER A 194 6.80 -8.30 -16.46
N THR A 195 5.50 -8.13 -16.20
CA THR A 195 4.47 -8.29 -17.23
C THR A 195 4.63 -7.26 -18.34
N SER A 196 4.91 -6.00 -17.98
CA SER A 196 5.18 -4.92 -18.94
C SER A 196 6.41 -5.20 -19.80
N ASP A 197 7.49 -5.72 -19.21
CA ASP A 197 8.70 -6.10 -19.93
C ASP A 197 8.44 -7.24 -20.92
N GLU A 198 7.73 -8.28 -20.50
CA GLU A 198 7.37 -9.39 -21.38
C GLU A 198 6.43 -8.95 -22.51
N LEU A 199 5.48 -8.05 -22.24
CA LEU A 199 4.63 -7.47 -23.28
C LEU A 199 5.45 -6.64 -24.27
N THR A 200 6.44 -5.91 -23.80
CA THR A 200 7.36 -5.13 -24.65
C THR A 200 8.22 -6.03 -25.54
N LYS A 201 8.74 -7.13 -24.98
CA LYS A 201 9.48 -8.15 -25.75
C LYS A 201 8.61 -8.81 -26.80
N LEU A 202 7.38 -9.21 -26.43
CA LEU A 202 6.42 -9.81 -27.34
C LEU A 202 6.07 -8.85 -28.48
N SER A 203 5.81 -7.57 -28.17
CA SER A 203 5.54 -6.52 -29.15
C SER A 203 6.71 -6.33 -30.12
N SER A 204 7.94 -6.24 -29.60
CA SER A 204 9.15 -6.09 -30.42
C SER A 204 9.40 -7.30 -31.32
N SER A 205 9.24 -8.51 -30.79
CA SER A 205 9.39 -9.76 -31.55
C SER A 205 8.33 -9.89 -32.65
N THR A 206 7.08 -9.54 -32.34
CA THR A 206 5.97 -9.52 -33.31
C THR A 206 6.25 -8.51 -34.42
N SER A 207 6.65 -7.29 -34.07
CA SER A 207 7.03 -6.24 -35.03
C SER A 207 8.19 -6.70 -35.94
N GLY A 208 9.25 -7.29 -35.35
CA GLY A 208 10.37 -7.84 -36.10
C GLY A 208 9.94 -8.95 -37.08
N SER A 209 9.07 -9.86 -36.63
CA SER A 209 8.53 -10.92 -37.48
C SER A 209 7.72 -10.37 -38.66
N ILE A 210 6.85 -9.37 -38.41
CA ILE A 210 6.09 -8.67 -39.45
C ILE A 210 7.04 -8.01 -40.46
N GLN A 211 8.09 -7.35 -39.98
CA GLN A 211 9.09 -6.72 -40.85
C GLN A 211 9.83 -7.75 -41.72
N SER A 212 10.25 -8.89 -41.14
CA SER A 212 10.88 -9.97 -41.90
C SER A 212 9.95 -10.56 -42.96
N ILE A 213 8.67 -10.73 -42.64
CA ILE A 213 7.65 -11.17 -43.62
C ILE A 213 7.53 -10.14 -44.74
N SER A 214 7.44 -8.84 -44.42
CA SER A 214 7.36 -7.77 -45.42
C SER A 214 8.57 -7.79 -46.36
N THR A 215 9.79 -7.84 -45.83
CA THR A 215 11.01 -7.91 -46.64
C THR A 215 11.05 -9.17 -47.51
N SER A 216 10.60 -10.31 -46.97
CA SER A 216 10.52 -11.56 -47.73
C SER A 216 9.52 -11.46 -48.88
N LEU A 217 8.38 -10.82 -48.66
CA LEU A 217 7.37 -10.56 -49.68
C LEU A 217 7.87 -9.59 -50.76
N ASP A 218 8.58 -8.53 -50.37
CA ASP A 218 9.21 -7.59 -51.31
C ASP A 218 10.27 -8.28 -52.19
N THR A 219 11.08 -9.15 -51.57
CA THR A 219 12.09 -9.96 -52.26
C THR A 219 11.42 -10.92 -53.25
N LEU A 220 10.37 -11.62 -52.83
CA LEU A 220 9.60 -12.53 -53.68
C LEU A 220 8.96 -11.78 -54.85
N THR A 221 8.38 -10.62 -54.59
CA THR A 221 7.76 -9.73 -55.60
C THR A 221 8.81 -9.30 -56.63
N THR A 222 9.97 -8.84 -56.18
CA THR A 222 11.09 -8.42 -57.03
C THR A 222 11.63 -9.58 -57.87
N SER A 223 11.85 -10.73 -57.24
CA SER A 223 12.33 -11.94 -57.93
C SER A 223 11.34 -12.39 -59.00
N THR A 224 10.05 -12.41 -58.68
CA THR A 224 8.98 -12.75 -59.63
C THR A 224 8.95 -11.77 -60.80
N ALA A 225 9.04 -10.46 -60.54
CA ALA A 225 9.09 -9.44 -61.58
C ALA A 225 10.33 -9.61 -62.49
N ASN A 226 11.49 -9.93 -61.93
CA ASN A 226 12.71 -10.19 -62.70
C ASN A 226 12.59 -11.45 -63.56
N SER A 227 12.07 -12.54 -63.00
CA SER A 227 11.81 -13.78 -63.75
C SER A 227 10.83 -13.56 -64.90
N LEU A 228 9.76 -12.79 -64.69
CA LEU A 228 8.79 -12.43 -65.73
C LEU A 228 9.42 -11.58 -66.84
N GLN A 229 10.27 -10.60 -66.48
CA GLN A 229 11.01 -9.81 -67.46
C GLN A 229 12.00 -10.66 -68.28
N ALA A 230 12.71 -11.59 -67.62
CA ALA A 230 13.61 -12.51 -68.30
C ALA A 230 12.86 -13.44 -69.26
N LEU A 231 11.70 -13.96 -68.83
CA LEU A 231 10.82 -14.77 -69.67
C LEU A 231 10.29 -13.97 -70.87
N ASP A 232 9.83 -12.74 -70.66
CA ASP A 232 9.37 -11.83 -71.71
C ASP A 232 10.47 -11.53 -72.72
N LYS A 233 11.70 -11.24 -72.25
CA LYS A 233 12.85 -11.07 -73.14
C LYS A 233 13.18 -12.34 -73.93
N GLY A 234 13.23 -13.49 -73.26
CA GLY A 234 13.46 -14.78 -73.92
C GLY A 234 12.41 -15.10 -74.98
N LEU A 235 11.14 -14.75 -74.73
CA LEU A 235 10.05 -14.90 -75.69
C LEU A 235 10.21 -13.97 -76.89
N LYS A 236 10.60 -12.70 -76.67
CA LYS A 236 10.90 -11.74 -77.75
C LYS A 236 12.09 -12.18 -78.61
N ASP A 237 13.15 -12.68 -77.99
CA ASP A 237 14.34 -13.19 -78.68
C ASP A 237 13.98 -14.44 -79.51
N THR A 238 13.16 -15.35 -78.95
CA THR A 238 12.62 -16.52 -79.66
C THR A 238 11.76 -16.10 -80.84
N SER A 239 10.83 -15.17 -80.63
CA SER A 239 9.97 -14.64 -81.70
C SER A 239 10.79 -14.03 -82.84
N SER A 240 11.86 -13.30 -82.51
CA SER A 240 12.75 -12.68 -83.51
C SER A 240 13.52 -13.74 -84.31
N SER A 241 13.99 -14.79 -83.63
CA SER A 241 14.64 -15.93 -84.26
C SER A 241 13.69 -16.69 -85.20
N VAL A 242 12.43 -16.90 -84.79
CA VAL A 242 11.38 -17.48 -85.64
C VAL A 242 11.14 -16.61 -86.88
N SER A 243 10.96 -15.29 -86.72
CA SER A 243 10.80 -14.38 -87.85
C SER A 243 11.99 -14.42 -88.82
N THR A 244 13.21 -14.55 -88.30
CA THR A 244 14.44 -14.68 -89.11
C THR A 244 14.45 -16.00 -89.89
N LEU A 245 14.10 -17.12 -89.26
CA LEU A 245 13.93 -18.41 -89.92
C LEU A 245 12.80 -18.42 -90.95
N GLN A 246 11.77 -17.58 -90.77
CA GLN A 246 10.71 -17.37 -91.75
C GLN A 246 11.10 -16.39 -92.87
N ALA A 247 12.28 -15.76 -92.84
CA ALA A 247 12.70 -14.81 -93.88
C ALA A 247 13.88 -15.33 -94.72
N ASN A 248 14.82 -16.05 -94.10
CA ASN A 248 16.11 -16.36 -94.71
C ASN A 248 16.19 -17.64 -95.58
N PRO A 249 15.55 -18.77 -95.27
CA PRO A 249 15.69 -19.99 -96.07
C PRO A 249 14.91 -19.93 -97.39
N LEU A 250 15.29 -20.75 -98.37
CA LEU A 250 14.45 -21.00 -99.55
C LEU A 250 13.11 -21.54 -99.08
N GLN A 251 12.04 -20.79 -99.32
CA GLN A 251 10.70 -21.14 -98.85
C GLN A 251 9.90 -21.76 -99.97
N TRP A 252 9.12 -22.78 -99.62
CA TRP A 252 8.14 -23.35 -100.52
C TRP A 252 6.99 -22.37 -100.74
N THR A 253 6.84 -21.88 -101.98
CA THR A 253 5.71 -21.03 -102.36
C THR A 253 4.60 -21.91 -102.92
N ALA A 254 3.63 -22.27 -102.06
CA ALA A 254 2.56 -23.20 -102.41
C ALA A 254 1.77 -22.79 -103.67
N GLY A 255 1.54 -21.49 -103.89
CA GLY A 255 0.85 -20.99 -105.08
C GLY A 255 1.65 -21.06 -106.39
N LYS A 256 2.96 -21.30 -106.32
CA LYS A 256 3.86 -21.42 -107.49
C LYS A 256 4.45 -22.83 -107.66
N GLY A 257 4.30 -23.71 -106.66
CA GLY A 257 4.86 -25.08 -106.70
C GLY A 257 6.39 -25.14 -106.71
N VAL A 258 7.08 -24.11 -106.21
CA VAL A 258 8.55 -24.00 -106.25
C VAL A 258 9.11 -23.47 -104.94
N TYR A 259 10.39 -23.78 -104.68
CA TYR A 259 11.19 -23.06 -103.68
C TYR A 259 11.60 -21.69 -104.24
N ASP A 260 11.19 -20.60 -103.59
CA ASP A 260 11.38 -19.22 -104.08
C ASP A 260 12.61 -18.55 -103.42
N ALA A 261 13.58 -18.21 -104.27
CA ALA A 261 14.80 -17.50 -103.89
C ALA A 261 14.66 -15.98 -103.93
N SER A 262 13.47 -15.45 -104.23
CA SER A 262 13.23 -14.02 -104.26
C SER A 262 13.22 -13.44 -102.85
N ARG A 263 13.84 -12.27 -102.68
CA ARG A 263 13.77 -11.44 -101.47
C ARG A 263 13.44 -10.02 -101.90
N ASP A 264 12.49 -9.38 -101.23
CA ASP A 264 12.01 -8.03 -101.58
C ASP A 264 11.61 -7.90 -103.06
N GLY A 265 10.89 -8.90 -103.57
CA GLY A 265 10.37 -8.90 -104.94
C GLY A 265 11.41 -9.18 -106.04
N SER A 266 12.69 -9.34 -105.71
CA SER A 266 13.76 -9.60 -106.69
C SER A 266 14.42 -10.96 -106.48
N ALA A 267 14.62 -11.71 -107.58
CA ALA A 267 15.39 -12.96 -107.57
C ALA A 267 16.78 -12.75 -106.98
N LYS A 268 17.26 -13.70 -106.18
CA LYS A 268 18.62 -13.68 -105.61
C LYS A 268 19.46 -14.79 -106.23
N VAL A 269 20.76 -14.53 -106.34
CA VAL A 269 21.73 -15.51 -106.83
C VAL A 269 21.85 -16.64 -105.82
N LEU A 270 21.67 -17.88 -106.27
CA LEU A 270 22.07 -19.06 -105.48
C LEU A 270 23.55 -19.33 -105.75
N SER A 271 24.39 -19.10 -104.74
CA SER A 271 25.81 -19.49 -104.74
C SER A 271 26.02 -20.75 -103.90
N GLY A 272 27.17 -21.40 -104.04
CA GLY A 272 27.45 -22.67 -103.35
C GLY A 272 26.74 -23.89 -103.94
N VAL A 273 26.07 -23.75 -105.09
CA VAL A 273 25.50 -24.88 -105.83
C VAL A 273 26.64 -25.67 -106.48
N ALA A 274 26.89 -26.88 -105.97
CA ALA A 274 27.84 -27.82 -106.56
C ALA A 274 27.43 -28.18 -108.00
N ALA A 275 28.35 -28.69 -108.82
CA ALA A 275 28.02 -29.10 -110.18
C ALA A 275 27.04 -30.28 -110.12
N GLY A 276 25.83 -30.11 -110.64
CA GLY A 276 24.83 -31.17 -110.67
C GLY A 276 25.20 -32.25 -111.70
N ALA A 277 24.66 -33.46 -111.58
CA ALA A 277 24.78 -34.44 -112.65
C ALA A 277 24.16 -33.89 -113.95
N VAL A 278 24.86 -33.97 -115.08
CA VAL A 278 24.31 -33.63 -116.40
C VAL A 278 23.96 -34.93 -117.11
N SER A 279 22.81 -35.48 -116.76
CA SER A 279 22.20 -36.65 -117.40
C SER A 279 20.72 -36.38 -117.67
N ALA A 280 20.10 -37.15 -118.57
CA ALA A 280 18.71 -36.94 -118.95
C ALA A 280 17.74 -37.01 -117.75
N GLU A 281 18.10 -37.79 -116.72
CA GLU A 281 17.24 -38.03 -115.57
C GLU A 281 17.62 -37.21 -114.33
N SER A 282 18.60 -36.31 -114.45
CA SER A 282 19.06 -35.51 -113.32
C SER A 282 18.01 -34.46 -112.93
N THR A 283 17.64 -34.46 -111.65
CA THR A 283 16.81 -33.41 -111.03
C THR A 283 17.65 -32.41 -110.23
N GLU A 284 18.97 -32.47 -110.36
CA GLU A 284 19.90 -31.59 -109.65
C GLU A 284 19.96 -30.22 -110.33
N ALA A 285 20.15 -29.16 -109.53
CA ALA A 285 20.37 -27.84 -110.08
C ALA A 285 21.73 -27.78 -110.79
N VAL A 286 21.72 -27.45 -112.08
CA VAL A 286 22.97 -27.20 -112.83
C VAL A 286 23.48 -25.78 -112.54
N ASN A 287 24.78 -25.63 -112.36
CA ASN A 287 25.39 -24.33 -112.05
C ASN A 287 25.96 -23.62 -113.29
N GLY A 288 26.31 -22.34 -113.13
CA GLY A 288 26.83 -21.52 -114.23
C GLY A 288 28.12 -22.06 -114.87
N GLY A 289 28.96 -22.79 -114.12
CA GLY A 289 30.17 -23.42 -114.66
C GLY A 289 29.86 -24.53 -115.66
N GLN A 290 28.80 -25.30 -115.43
CA GLN A 290 28.36 -26.37 -116.33
C GLN A 290 27.76 -25.81 -117.63
N LEU A 291 26.93 -24.76 -117.54
CA LEU A 291 26.39 -24.09 -118.73
C LEU A 291 27.50 -23.42 -119.53
N HIS A 292 28.48 -22.82 -118.85
CA HIS A 292 29.64 -22.24 -119.52
C HIS A 292 30.43 -23.33 -120.27
N SER A 293 30.71 -24.47 -119.63
CA SER A 293 31.39 -25.60 -120.29
C SER A 293 30.66 -26.08 -121.55
N LEU A 294 29.33 -26.25 -121.49
CA LEU A 294 28.50 -26.60 -122.66
C LEU A 294 28.59 -25.53 -123.77
N SER A 295 28.53 -24.25 -123.41
CA SER A 295 28.68 -23.14 -124.35
C SER A 295 30.03 -23.18 -125.07
N THR A 296 31.11 -23.45 -124.35
CA THR A 296 32.46 -23.50 -124.92
C THR A 296 32.63 -24.66 -125.89
N VAL A 297 32.11 -25.85 -125.56
CA VAL A 297 32.12 -27.03 -126.45
C VAL A 297 31.32 -26.76 -127.74
N THR A 298 30.17 -26.07 -127.63
CA THR A 298 29.30 -25.77 -128.78
C THR A 298 29.98 -24.81 -129.77
N VAL A 299 30.63 -23.75 -129.29
CA VAL A 299 31.37 -22.78 -130.13
C VAL A 299 32.54 -23.45 -130.85
N ALA A 300 33.28 -24.33 -130.17
CA ALA A 300 34.36 -25.08 -130.78
C ALA A 300 33.84 -25.96 -131.94
N GLY A 301 32.71 -26.65 -131.76
CA GLY A 301 32.09 -27.46 -132.81
C GLY A 301 31.67 -26.64 -134.04
N LEU A 302 31.08 -25.45 -133.84
CA LEU A 302 30.65 -24.57 -134.94
C LEU A 302 31.83 -24.05 -135.75
N ASN A 303 32.95 -23.73 -135.09
CA ASN A 303 34.17 -23.29 -135.76
C ASN A 303 34.79 -24.38 -136.65
N SER A 304 34.76 -25.65 -136.24
CA SER A 304 35.25 -26.77 -137.05
C SER A 304 34.43 -27.01 -138.33
N VAL A 305 33.12 -26.77 -138.30
CA VAL A 305 32.25 -26.88 -139.49
C VAL A 305 32.58 -25.78 -140.52
N SER A 306 32.84 -24.56 -140.06
CA SER A 306 33.18 -23.41 -140.91
C SER A 306 34.49 -23.63 -141.71
N THR A 307 35.52 -24.19 -141.07
CA THR A 307 36.79 -24.53 -141.73
C THR A 307 36.62 -25.63 -142.78
N GLY A 308 35.86 -26.70 -142.47
CA GLY A 308 35.61 -27.79 -143.42
C GLY A 308 34.90 -27.34 -144.70
N LEU A 309 33.92 -26.43 -144.59
CA LEU A 309 33.20 -25.88 -145.74
C LEU A 309 34.10 -25.00 -146.63
N SER A 310 35.02 -24.26 -146.02
CA SER A 310 35.98 -23.40 -146.74
C SER A 310 36.94 -24.22 -147.61
N SER A 311 37.40 -25.39 -147.13
CA SER A 311 38.26 -26.29 -147.91
C SER A 311 37.56 -26.91 -149.12
N LEU A 312 36.27 -27.23 -149.02
CA LEU A 312 35.48 -27.78 -150.13
C LEU A 312 35.28 -26.76 -151.27
N SER A 313 35.04 -25.49 -150.91
CA SER A 313 34.91 -24.38 -151.86
C SER A 313 36.18 -24.19 -152.71
N GLN A 314 37.35 -24.26 -152.08
CA GLN A 314 38.65 -24.12 -152.75
C GLN A 314 38.89 -25.25 -153.77
N SER A 315 38.60 -26.50 -153.40
CA SER A 315 38.79 -27.67 -154.26
C SER A 315 37.91 -27.63 -155.51
N THR A 316 36.66 -27.18 -155.38
CA THR A 316 35.71 -27.05 -156.49
C THR A 316 36.17 -26.01 -157.51
N THR A 317 36.71 -24.87 -157.04
CA THR A 317 37.21 -23.78 -157.89
C THR A 317 38.41 -24.22 -158.74
N THR A 318 39.35 -24.98 -158.17
CA THR A 318 40.51 -25.51 -158.91
C THR A 318 40.11 -26.52 -159.99
N GLY A 319 39.10 -27.35 -159.74
CA GLY A 319 38.60 -28.33 -160.71
C GLY A 319 37.98 -27.70 -161.97
N LEU A 320 37.19 -26.63 -161.82
CA LEU A 320 36.58 -25.93 -162.96
C LEU A 320 37.61 -25.24 -163.87
N ASN A 321 38.65 -24.64 -163.29
CA ASN A 321 39.68 -23.93 -164.05
C ASN A 321 40.52 -24.86 -164.96
N ASN A 322 40.72 -26.12 -164.55
CA ASN A 322 41.43 -27.11 -165.38
C ASN A 322 40.58 -27.58 -166.57
N LEU A 323 39.26 -27.65 -166.41
CA LEU A 323 38.33 -28.03 -167.49
C LEU A 323 38.26 -26.95 -168.57
N SER A 324 38.25 -25.66 -168.18
CA SER A 324 38.23 -24.54 -169.14
C SER A 324 39.49 -24.47 -170.00
N ALA A 325 40.65 -24.82 -169.44
CA ALA A 325 41.92 -24.84 -170.17
C ALA A 325 41.96 -25.94 -171.26
N SER A 326 41.45 -27.13 -170.95
CA SER A 326 41.47 -28.28 -171.89
C SER A 326 40.55 -28.07 -173.10
N LEU A 327 39.41 -27.41 -172.92
CA LEU A 327 38.45 -27.15 -173.98
C LEU A 327 38.95 -26.09 -174.99
N SER A 328 39.71 -25.11 -174.50
CA SER A 328 40.34 -24.09 -175.35
C SER A 328 41.40 -24.69 -176.29
N SER A 329 42.15 -25.70 -175.84
CA SER A 329 43.13 -26.41 -176.66
C SER A 329 42.51 -27.28 -177.76
N ALA A 330 41.36 -27.91 -177.51
CA ALA A 330 40.66 -28.72 -178.51
C ALA A 330 40.10 -27.87 -179.68
N ASN A 331 39.64 -26.65 -179.39
CA ASN A 331 39.08 -25.75 -180.39
C ASN A 331 40.13 -25.20 -181.38
N GLN A 332 41.36 -24.96 -180.92
CA GLN A 332 42.49 -24.54 -181.77
C GLN A 332 42.89 -25.62 -182.79
N ASN A 333 42.97 -26.89 -182.36
CA ASN A 333 43.36 -28.00 -183.23
C ASN A 333 42.37 -28.25 -184.38
N LEU A 334 41.07 -28.02 -184.15
CA LEU A 334 40.03 -28.20 -185.17
C LEU A 334 40.13 -27.15 -186.29
N THR A 335 40.56 -25.93 -185.94
CA THR A 335 40.72 -24.82 -186.89
C THR A 335 41.90 -25.08 -187.84
N THR A 336 43.00 -25.67 -187.34
CA THR A 336 44.19 -25.99 -188.15
C THR A 336 43.94 -27.13 -189.15
N LEU A 337 43.03 -28.08 -188.86
CA LEU A 337 42.72 -29.19 -189.76
C LEU A 337 41.93 -28.75 -191.00
N GLN A 338 41.05 -27.74 -190.87
CA GLN A 338 40.28 -27.21 -192.00
C GLN A 338 41.13 -26.47 -193.04
N GLN A 339 42.33 -26.01 -192.68
CA GLN A 339 43.17 -25.19 -193.56
C GLN A 339 44.14 -26.01 -194.44
N ASN A 340 44.31 -27.31 -194.16
CA ASN A 340 45.35 -28.16 -194.79
C ASN A 340 44.82 -29.25 -195.76
N ALA A 341 43.53 -29.27 -196.10
CA ALA A 341 42.93 -30.30 -196.96
C ALA A 341 42.68 -29.80 -198.41
N LEU A 342 43.18 -30.54 -199.41
CA LEU A 342 42.98 -30.27 -200.84
C LEU A 342 41.48 -30.26 -201.21
N GLN A 343 41.01 -29.19 -201.86
CA GLN A 343 39.60 -29.01 -202.23
C GLN A 343 39.33 -29.46 -203.67
N TRP A 344 38.22 -30.18 -203.84
CA TRP A 344 37.75 -30.70 -205.12
C TRP A 344 37.26 -29.58 -206.04
N ASN A 345 37.88 -29.42 -207.23
CA ASN A 345 37.47 -28.43 -208.23
C ASN A 345 36.62 -29.09 -209.33
N SER A 346 35.32 -28.84 -209.28
CA SER A 346 34.31 -29.44 -210.18
C SER A 346 34.43 -28.99 -211.65
N THR A 347 35.26 -28.00 -211.96
CA THR A 347 35.39 -27.44 -213.32
C THR A 347 36.49 -28.12 -214.13
N LEU A 348 37.52 -28.63 -213.46
CA LEU A 348 38.67 -29.33 -214.06
C LEU A 348 38.56 -30.85 -213.98
N THR A 349 37.54 -31.38 -213.28
CA THR A 349 37.47 -32.81 -212.91
C THR A 349 38.80 -33.30 -212.28
N ALA A 350 39.45 -32.43 -211.51
CA ALA A 350 40.74 -32.65 -210.87
C ALA A 350 40.83 -31.85 -209.56
N TYR A 351 41.64 -32.32 -208.62
CA TYR A 351 41.99 -31.58 -207.41
C TYR A 351 42.97 -30.47 -207.76
N ASP A 352 42.63 -29.24 -207.38
CA ASP A 352 43.44 -28.04 -207.56
C ASP A 352 44.16 -27.70 -206.26
N ALA A 353 45.43 -27.33 -206.38
CA ALA A 353 46.17 -26.69 -205.31
C ALA A 353 46.10 -25.19 -205.60
N GLY A 354 45.15 -24.51 -204.95
CA GLY A 354 45.21 -23.06 -204.81
C GLY A 354 46.51 -22.64 -204.14
#